data_AF-A0A7Z9WZ98-F1
#
_entry.id   AF-A0A7Z9WZ98-F1
#
_cell.length_a   1.000
_cell.length_b   1.000
_cell.length_c   1.000
_cell.angle_alpha   90.00
_cell.angle_beta   90.00
_cell.angle_gamma   90.00
#
_symmetry.space_group_name_H-M   'P 1'
#
loop_
_entity.id
_entity.type
_entity.pdbx_description
1 polymer ?
#
loop_
_entity_poly.entity_id
_entity_poly.type
_entity_poly.pdbx_seq_one_letter_code
_entity_poly.pdbx_strand_id
1 'polypeptide(L)'
;MAGGPSKLPFMRQQIETALRHYGVERNDIYIGDDPGNAVAFGIAAECRERVSRNPKLGTGRIAPSLITDIFFAFKKDRHRQSKFYIPNKAKNSGKLFENGQLISSPFELPESKLTFDMEFPFPVNDNLYYYFSTTPFGDSHKEDILNLNDFSVSISHLNKVIKKFQLELVVSDGAIKPTFQVKEKRSARTQGFIPIEGNEFFLDESNIKEGDSFLGVDFGTSNSYLARFINQQHHITTAGYPEFKVTNQVARKLIAIENEYKENYKDELFSNENIKEFLRNKKCLHVYQSNKIEGNPLSKGETEELILQTSSNGFTLPKREATNLANAFDWALENLDFCMERPGQFIRQLHKLVLDNIKPDAGEYRKGPVKLSCMDFEPPSSGSVSAFMGQLQEEIQEGCKGRSIIEFACTIHTKFVFIHPFADGNGRVARAFATLVLFREGYDIKRFFSLEEYYDKDPLGYYRSLQKVAEK
;
A
#
# COMPACT_ATOMS: atom_id res chain seq x y z
N MET A 1 -25.10 20.88 5.61
CA MET A 1 -24.81 22.34 5.60
C MET A 1 -25.02 22.92 6.97
N ALA A 2 -24.03 23.65 7.48
CA ALA A 2 -24.16 24.45 8.70
C ALA A 2 -24.21 25.94 8.32
N GLY A 3 -25.14 26.69 8.91
CA GLY A 3 -25.30 28.13 8.69
C GLY A 3 -25.77 28.79 9.98
N GLY A 4 -25.40 30.06 10.18
CA GLY A 4 -25.75 30.82 11.37
C GLY A 4 -27.27 30.89 11.65
N PRO A 5 -27.67 31.46 12.81
CA PRO A 5 -29.00 31.30 13.41
C PRO A 5 -30.20 31.72 12.54
N SER A 6 -29.98 32.49 11.46
CA SER A 6 -31.00 32.84 10.47
C SER A 6 -31.13 31.76 9.38
N LYS A 7 -32.04 30.80 9.57
CA LYS A 7 -32.44 29.84 8.53
C LYS A 7 -33.19 30.58 7.41
N LEU A 8 -32.56 30.79 6.26
CA LEU A 8 -33.23 31.36 5.08
C LEU A 8 -34.33 30.40 4.59
N PRO A 9 -35.56 30.86 4.33
CA PRO A 9 -36.59 30.05 3.71
C PRO A 9 -36.16 29.64 2.29
N PHE A 10 -36.51 28.42 1.88
CA PHE A 10 -36.24 27.84 0.55
C PHE A 10 -34.77 27.50 0.21
N MET A 11 -33.86 27.54 1.19
CA MET A 11 -32.44 27.22 1.01
C MET A 11 -32.20 25.87 0.32
N ARG A 12 -32.93 24.82 0.71
CA ARG A 12 -32.83 23.48 0.11
C ARG A 12 -33.16 23.50 -1.40
N GLN A 13 -34.13 24.30 -1.83
CA GLN A 13 -34.49 24.44 -3.25
C GLN A 13 -33.47 25.25 -4.05
N GLN A 14 -32.86 26.27 -3.44
CA GLN A 14 -31.79 27.04 -4.10
C GLN A 14 -30.53 26.19 -4.32
N ILE A 15 -30.14 25.39 -3.32
CA ILE A 15 -28.99 24.47 -3.43
C ILE A 15 -29.25 23.41 -4.48
N GLU A 16 -30.43 22.76 -4.44
CA GLU A 16 -30.83 21.80 -5.45
C GLU A 16 -30.71 22.42 -6.86
N THR A 17 -31.25 23.62 -7.06
CA THR A 17 -31.21 24.29 -8.37
C THR A 17 -29.78 24.56 -8.84
N ALA A 18 -28.91 25.03 -7.94
CA ALA A 18 -27.52 25.36 -8.28
C ALA A 18 -26.67 24.11 -8.55
N LEU A 19 -26.93 23.00 -7.84
CA LEU A 19 -26.11 21.80 -7.89
C LEU A 19 -26.74 20.64 -8.68
N ARG A 20 -27.94 20.82 -9.25
CA ARG A 20 -28.64 19.79 -10.04
C ARG A 20 -27.80 19.25 -11.20
N HIS A 21 -27.01 20.10 -11.85
CA HIS A 21 -26.11 19.70 -12.94
C HIS A 21 -24.97 18.76 -12.49
N TYR A 22 -24.70 18.71 -11.18
CA TYR A 22 -23.74 17.81 -10.55
C TYR A 22 -24.40 16.56 -9.93
N GLY A 23 -25.69 16.30 -10.23
CA GLY A 23 -26.40 15.11 -9.77
C GLY A 23 -26.90 15.17 -8.31
N VAL A 24 -26.87 16.34 -7.68
CA VAL A 24 -27.36 16.50 -6.30
C VAL A 24 -28.88 16.66 -6.29
N GLU A 25 -29.60 15.70 -5.69
CA GLU A 25 -31.05 15.77 -5.54
C GLU A 25 -31.47 16.39 -4.21
N ARG A 26 -32.73 16.85 -4.15
CA ARG A 26 -33.27 17.56 -3.00
C ARG A 26 -33.18 16.76 -1.69
N ASN A 27 -33.32 15.45 -1.78
CA ASN A 27 -33.31 14.53 -0.63
C ASN A 27 -31.91 14.30 -0.07
N ASP A 28 -30.87 14.63 -0.84
CA ASP A 28 -29.46 14.44 -0.45
C ASP A 28 -28.92 15.64 0.35
N ILE A 29 -29.73 16.67 0.56
CA ILE A 29 -29.32 17.94 1.18
C ILE A 29 -29.74 17.98 2.66
N TYR A 30 -28.77 17.73 3.56
CA TYR A 30 -28.96 17.77 5.02
C TYR A 30 -28.51 19.12 5.61
N ILE A 31 -29.29 19.68 6.54
CA ILE A 31 -29.01 20.98 7.20
C ILE A 31 -28.85 20.71 8.71
N GLY A 32 -27.69 21.06 9.28
CA GLY A 32 -27.35 20.86 10.69
C GLY A 32 -27.09 22.18 11.43
N ASP A 33 -27.24 22.16 12.76
CA ASP A 33 -27.29 23.35 13.61
C ASP A 33 -25.99 23.63 14.43
N ASP A 34 -24.83 23.05 14.07
CA ASP A 34 -23.65 22.95 14.96
C ASP A 34 -22.54 24.03 14.74
N PRO A 35 -22.11 24.78 15.80
CA PRO A 35 -21.03 25.78 15.81
C PRO A 35 -19.60 25.29 15.53
N GLY A 36 -19.30 23.99 15.64
CA GLY A 36 -17.92 23.47 15.44
C GLY A 36 -17.32 23.81 14.06
N ASN A 37 -18.17 24.01 13.06
CA ASN A 37 -17.80 24.38 11.69
C ASN A 37 -17.45 25.88 11.51
N ALA A 38 -17.65 26.73 12.54
CA ALA A 38 -17.31 28.15 12.48
C ALA A 38 -15.79 28.40 12.38
N VAL A 39 -14.96 27.47 12.86
CA VAL A 39 -13.49 27.53 12.73
C VAL A 39 -13.05 27.34 11.27
N ALA A 40 -13.70 26.41 10.55
CA ALA A 40 -13.47 26.22 9.11
C ALA A 40 -13.91 27.46 8.30
N PHE A 41 -14.90 28.21 8.78
CA PHE A 41 -15.33 29.48 8.20
C PHE A 41 -14.27 30.58 8.31
N GLY A 42 -13.54 30.64 9.43
CA GLY A 42 -12.39 31.53 9.61
C GLY A 42 -11.26 31.21 8.62
N ILE A 43 -10.99 29.92 8.39
CA ILE A 43 -9.97 29.45 7.44
C ILE A 43 -10.36 29.79 6.00
N ALA A 44 -11.63 29.57 5.62
CA ALA A 44 -12.13 29.90 4.28
C ALA A 44 -12.12 31.41 3.98
N ALA A 45 -12.42 32.25 4.98
CA ALA A 45 -12.33 33.71 4.87
C ALA A 45 -10.87 34.18 4.71
N GLU A 46 -9.95 33.59 5.49
CA GLU A 46 -8.51 33.88 5.39
C GLU A 46 -7.90 33.43 4.06
N CYS A 47 -8.34 32.27 3.52
CA CYS A 47 -7.95 31.81 2.19
C CYS A 47 -8.43 32.76 1.08
N ARG A 48 -9.67 33.27 1.16
CA ARG A 48 -10.17 34.31 0.23
C ARG A 48 -9.36 35.60 0.30
N GLU A 49 -9.03 36.05 1.50
CA GLU A 49 -8.24 37.26 1.70
C GLU A 49 -6.82 37.09 1.12
N ARG A 50 -6.21 35.92 1.31
CA ARG A 50 -4.89 35.57 0.75
C ARG A 50 -4.89 35.45 -0.78
N VAL A 51 -5.95 34.90 -1.38
CA VAL A 51 -6.13 34.85 -2.84
C VAL A 51 -6.29 36.26 -3.43
N SER A 52 -7.02 37.15 -2.76
CA SER A 52 -7.13 38.55 -3.20
C SER A 52 -5.78 39.28 -3.19
N ARG A 53 -4.87 38.87 -2.30
CA ARG A 53 -3.50 39.41 -2.16
C ARG A 53 -2.49 38.72 -3.10
N ASN A 54 -2.78 37.52 -3.58
CA ASN A 54 -1.95 36.78 -4.53
C ASN A 54 -2.83 36.04 -5.57
N PRO A 55 -3.09 36.66 -6.74
CA PRO A 55 -3.96 36.12 -7.78
C PRO A 55 -3.50 34.80 -8.42
N LYS A 56 -2.30 34.30 -8.10
CA LYS A 56 -1.82 32.99 -8.57
C LYS A 56 -2.49 31.82 -7.85
N LEU A 57 -3.17 32.06 -6.72
CA LEU A 57 -3.98 31.08 -6.03
C LEU A 57 -5.36 31.02 -6.71
N GLY A 58 -5.72 29.90 -7.34
CA GLY A 58 -6.96 29.76 -8.11
C GLY A 58 -8.21 29.62 -7.22
N THR A 59 -9.30 30.30 -7.59
CA THR A 59 -10.63 30.09 -7.01
C THR A 59 -11.44 29.06 -7.83
N GLY A 60 -12.37 28.34 -7.20
CA GLY A 60 -13.28 27.40 -7.89
C GLY A 60 -12.74 25.98 -8.09
N ARG A 61 -11.67 25.59 -7.40
CA ARG A 61 -11.18 24.21 -7.38
C ARG A 61 -11.66 23.49 -6.12
N ILE A 62 -12.25 22.31 -6.27
CA ILE A 62 -12.39 21.35 -5.18
C ILE A 62 -11.00 20.72 -5.04
N ALA A 63 -10.31 21.04 -3.95
CA ALA A 63 -9.09 20.36 -3.59
C ALA A 63 -9.46 19.01 -2.97
N PRO A 64 -8.93 17.87 -3.47
CA PRO A 64 -9.00 16.63 -2.71
C PRO A 64 -8.31 16.86 -1.37
N SER A 65 -9.06 16.81 -0.27
CA SER A 65 -8.46 16.76 1.06
C SER A 65 -7.97 15.35 1.33
N LEU A 66 -6.88 14.98 0.67
CA LEU A 66 -6.21 13.71 0.84
C LEU A 66 -4.92 14.01 1.59
N ILE A 67 -4.85 13.55 2.83
CA ILE A 67 -3.66 13.00 3.51
C ILE A 67 -4.05 12.85 4.98
N THR A 68 -4.02 11.62 5.48
CA THR A 68 -3.97 11.33 6.91
C THR A 68 -2.68 11.90 7.50
N ASP A 69 -2.74 12.42 8.72
CA ASP A 69 -1.56 13.00 9.36
C ASP A 69 -0.37 12.03 9.28
N ILE A 70 0.77 12.48 8.77
CA ILE A 70 1.97 11.63 8.70
C ILE A 70 2.89 12.03 9.83
N PHE A 71 3.16 11.08 10.72
CA PHE A 71 4.15 11.18 11.77
C PHE A 71 5.42 10.45 11.36
N PHE A 72 6.54 10.85 11.96
CA PHE A 72 7.87 10.33 11.68
C PHE A 72 8.69 10.15 12.95
N ALA A 73 9.35 9.00 13.05
CA ALA A 73 10.20 8.64 14.19
C ALA A 73 11.39 7.77 13.78
N PHE A 74 12.35 7.65 14.70
CA PHE A 74 13.51 6.78 14.56
C PHE A 74 13.55 5.68 15.62
N LYS A 75 14.28 4.59 15.36
CA LYS A 75 14.77 3.65 16.38
C LYS A 75 16.30 3.56 16.32
N LYS A 76 16.92 3.11 17.41
CA LYS A 76 18.38 2.87 17.46
C LYS A 76 18.79 1.52 16.88
N ASP A 77 17.84 0.59 16.83
CA ASP A 77 18.04 -0.79 16.41
C ASP A 77 16.74 -1.33 15.78
N ARG A 78 16.84 -2.55 15.23
CA ARG A 78 15.77 -3.22 14.49
C ARG A 78 14.71 -3.88 15.39
N HIS A 79 14.87 -3.90 16.72
CA HIS A 79 13.97 -4.68 17.57
C HIS A 79 12.58 -4.04 17.64
N ARG A 80 11.53 -4.86 17.45
CA ARG A 80 10.11 -4.42 17.42
C ARG A 80 9.72 -3.68 18.70
N GLN A 81 10.22 -4.11 19.85
CA GLN A 81 9.94 -3.53 21.17
C GLN A 81 10.78 -2.29 21.51
N SER A 82 11.78 -1.95 20.67
CA SER A 82 12.63 -0.78 20.94
C SER A 82 11.85 0.51 20.84
N LYS A 83 12.19 1.45 21.73
CA LYS A 83 11.54 2.74 21.88
C LYS A 83 11.68 3.61 20.62
N PHE A 84 10.60 4.27 20.23
CA PHE A 84 10.62 5.31 19.21
C PHE A 84 11.23 6.62 19.72
N TYR A 85 12.04 7.24 18.87
CA TYR A 85 12.68 8.54 19.09
C TYR A 85 12.12 9.54 18.09
N ILE A 86 11.36 10.50 18.60
CA ILE A 86 10.64 11.48 17.80
C ILE A 86 11.53 12.70 17.57
N PRO A 87 11.74 13.14 16.32
CA PRO A 87 12.46 14.38 16.03
C PRO A 87 11.70 15.60 16.56
N ASN A 88 12.43 16.56 17.10
CA ASN A 88 11.84 17.81 17.56
C ASN A 88 11.52 18.72 16.36
N LYS A 89 10.28 19.19 16.27
CA LYS A 89 9.82 20.33 15.45
C LYS A 89 10.35 20.32 14.00
N ALA A 90 9.75 19.51 13.14
CA ALA A 90 9.99 19.59 11.71
C ALA A 90 9.61 20.98 11.18
N LYS A 91 10.47 21.55 10.33
CA LYS A 91 10.19 22.82 9.63
C LYS A 91 10.08 22.56 8.14
N ASN A 92 8.95 22.93 7.54
CA ASN A 92 8.77 22.99 6.10
C ASN A 92 8.30 24.41 5.74
N SER A 93 9.02 25.09 4.84
CA SER A 93 8.66 26.42 4.32
C SER A 93 8.33 27.46 5.41
N GLY A 94 9.00 27.38 6.56
CA GLY A 94 8.78 28.28 7.71
C GLY A 94 7.65 27.90 8.67
N LYS A 95 6.81 26.91 8.34
CA LYS A 95 5.78 26.35 9.22
C LYS A 95 6.39 25.33 10.19
N LEU A 96 6.06 25.46 11.47
CA LEU A 96 6.45 24.52 12.53
C LEU A 96 5.34 23.49 12.72
N PHE A 97 5.71 22.22 12.76
CA PHE A 97 4.80 21.11 13.05
C PHE A 97 4.98 20.61 14.49
N GLU A 98 3.99 19.88 15.00
CA GLU A 98 4.11 19.18 16.28
C GLU A 98 5.24 18.13 16.25
N ASN A 99 5.65 17.63 17.42
CA ASN A 99 6.77 16.68 17.49
C ASN A 99 6.46 15.43 16.67
N GLY A 100 7.34 15.11 15.72
CA GLY A 100 7.18 13.97 14.82
C GLY A 100 6.18 14.18 13.69
N GLN A 101 5.32 15.20 13.71
CA GLN A 101 4.36 15.42 12.63
C GLN A 101 5.07 16.04 11.41
N LEU A 102 4.85 15.47 10.23
CA LEU A 102 5.39 15.96 8.96
C LEU A 102 4.28 16.57 8.08
N ILE A 103 3.10 15.95 8.05
CA ILE A 103 1.97 16.44 7.25
C ILE A 103 0.74 16.48 8.16
N SER A 104 -0.06 17.54 8.03
CA SER A 104 -1.35 17.67 8.69
C SER A 104 -2.48 17.92 7.69
N SER A 105 -3.60 17.23 7.88
CA SER A 105 -4.81 17.40 7.08
C SER A 105 -5.51 18.75 7.35
N PRO A 106 -6.22 19.39 6.39
CA PRO A 106 -6.25 19.11 4.96
C PRO A 106 -5.04 19.76 4.25
N PHE A 107 -4.33 19.03 3.39
CA PHE A 107 -3.21 19.59 2.61
C PHE A 107 -3.42 19.30 1.12
N GLU A 108 -3.40 20.35 0.30
CA GLU A 108 -3.13 20.18 -1.13
C GLU A 108 -1.67 19.76 -1.27
N LEU A 109 -1.34 18.63 -1.91
CA LEU A 109 0.02 18.35 -2.38
C LEU A 109 0.26 19.21 -3.63
N PRO A 110 0.84 20.42 -3.53
CA PRO A 110 1.02 21.28 -4.70
C PRO A 110 2.28 20.85 -5.47
N GLU A 111 3.14 20.08 -4.80
CA GLU A 111 4.48 19.71 -5.20
C GLU A 111 4.65 18.20 -4.99
N SER A 112 5.23 17.52 -5.98
CA SER A 112 5.62 16.11 -5.88
C SER A 112 6.76 15.87 -4.88
N LYS A 113 7.25 16.91 -4.19
CA LYS A 113 8.38 16.87 -3.27
C LYS A 113 8.15 17.79 -2.07
N LEU A 114 8.25 17.25 -0.87
CA LEU A 114 8.23 18.00 0.39
C LEU A 114 9.62 17.96 1.03
N THR A 115 10.05 19.05 1.67
CA THR A 115 11.36 19.10 2.35
C THR A 115 11.22 19.59 3.79
N PHE A 116 11.81 18.84 4.72
CA PHE A 116 11.75 19.10 6.15
C PHE A 116 13.15 19.25 6.74
N ASP A 117 13.45 20.41 7.35
CA ASP A 117 14.67 20.58 8.15
C ASP A 117 14.47 19.95 9.53
N MET A 118 15.38 19.05 9.93
CA MET A 118 15.28 18.29 11.17
C MET A 118 16.64 18.05 11.84
N GLU A 119 16.60 17.56 13.09
CA GLU A 119 17.76 17.09 13.83
C GLU A 119 17.58 15.65 14.26
N PHE A 120 18.63 14.83 14.08
CA PHE A 120 18.65 13.47 14.59
C PHE A 120 18.52 13.47 16.12
N PRO A 121 17.65 12.63 16.69
CA PRO A 121 17.44 12.58 18.14
C PRO A 121 18.62 11.92 18.89
N PHE A 122 19.52 11.25 18.18
CA PHE A 122 20.71 10.61 18.71
C PHE A 122 21.85 10.64 17.65
N PRO A 123 23.12 10.44 18.06
CA PRO A 123 24.21 10.24 17.10
C PRO A 123 23.93 9.03 16.21
N VAL A 124 23.96 9.22 14.89
CA VAL A 124 23.70 8.14 13.94
C VAL A 124 24.97 7.31 13.75
N ASN A 125 24.81 5.98 13.83
CA ASN A 125 25.87 4.99 13.64
C ASN A 125 25.74 4.37 12.23
N ASP A 126 26.22 3.14 12.02
CA ASP A 126 26.28 2.48 10.71
C ASP A 126 24.94 2.34 9.98
N ASN A 127 23.81 2.36 10.70
CA ASN A 127 22.47 2.15 10.15
C ASN A 127 21.47 3.15 10.73
N LEU A 128 20.57 3.64 9.87
CA LEU A 128 19.50 4.57 10.24
C LEU A 128 18.13 3.89 10.20
N TYR A 129 17.49 3.72 11.37
CA TYR A 129 16.15 3.14 11.47
C TYR A 129 15.05 4.17 11.61
N TYR A 130 14.16 4.26 10.63
CA TYR A 130 13.14 5.30 10.50
C TYR A 130 11.75 4.73 10.17
N TYR A 131 10.71 5.41 10.64
CA TYR A 131 9.33 4.96 10.61
C TYR A 131 8.38 6.10 10.32
N PHE A 132 7.35 5.82 9.52
CA PHE A 132 6.22 6.70 9.27
C PHE A 132 4.95 6.09 9.89
N SER A 133 4.01 6.92 10.33
CA SER A 133 2.76 6.46 10.96
C SER A 133 1.61 7.42 10.65
N THR A 134 0.38 6.91 10.58
CA THR A 134 -0.82 7.79 10.54
C THR A 134 -1.26 8.30 11.92
N THR A 135 -0.67 7.75 12.98
CA THR A 135 -0.93 8.15 14.37
C THR A 135 0.34 8.64 15.06
N PRO A 136 0.24 9.55 16.05
CA PRO A 136 1.39 9.97 16.85
C PRO A 136 2.12 8.78 17.47
N PHE A 137 3.45 8.82 17.48
CA PHE A 137 4.26 7.81 18.17
C PHE A 137 4.20 8.04 19.69
N GLY A 138 3.95 6.97 20.46
CA GLY A 138 3.98 7.02 21.93
C GLY A 138 2.61 7.08 22.63
N ASP A 139 1.51 7.27 21.89
CA ASP A 139 0.15 7.20 22.42
C ASP A 139 -0.51 5.86 22.03
N SER A 140 -0.56 4.93 22.98
CA SER A 140 -1.13 3.57 22.87
C SER A 140 -0.39 2.60 21.93
N HIS A 141 -0.44 1.30 22.24
CA HIS A 141 0.23 0.19 21.53
C HIS A 141 -0.31 -0.10 20.10
N LYS A 142 -0.85 0.90 19.41
CA LYS A 142 -1.46 0.76 18.08
C LYS A 142 -0.95 1.85 17.13
N GLU A 143 0.36 2.01 17.03
CA GLU A 143 0.92 2.86 15.98
C GLU A 143 0.59 2.29 14.59
N ASP A 144 -0.05 3.10 13.75
CA ASP A 144 -0.41 2.70 12.39
C ASP A 144 0.78 2.91 11.45
N ILE A 145 1.82 2.09 11.62
CA ILE A 145 3.07 2.18 10.86
C ILE A 145 2.81 2.00 9.34
N LEU A 146 3.35 2.93 8.56
CA LEU A 146 3.11 3.09 7.12
C LEU A 146 4.16 2.44 6.21
N ASN A 147 5.37 2.17 6.69
CA ASN A 147 6.44 1.59 5.89
C ASN A 147 6.76 0.16 6.36
N LEU A 148 6.73 -0.81 5.43
CA LEU A 148 6.77 -2.26 5.73
C LEU A 148 8.16 -2.87 6.01
N ASN A 149 9.23 -2.28 5.47
CA ASN A 149 10.52 -2.96 5.36
C ASN A 149 11.60 -2.49 6.31
N ASP A 150 12.43 -3.45 6.72
CA ASP A 150 13.85 -3.36 7.11
C ASP A 150 14.41 -1.95 7.11
N PHE A 151 14.06 -1.33 8.22
CA PHE A 151 14.26 0.05 8.62
C PHE A 151 15.74 0.38 8.72
N SER A 152 16.56 0.22 7.70
CA SER A 152 17.95 0.65 7.79
C SER A 152 18.45 1.06 6.44
N VAL A 153 18.71 2.36 6.29
CA VAL A 153 19.70 2.73 5.28
C VAL A 153 21.06 2.62 5.92
N SER A 154 21.94 1.86 5.28
CA SER A 154 23.33 1.80 5.70
C SER A 154 24.02 3.11 5.38
N ILE A 155 24.61 3.70 6.41
CA ILE A 155 25.40 4.92 6.32
C ILE A 155 26.85 4.69 6.74
N SER A 156 27.27 3.42 6.85
CA SER A 156 28.64 3.01 7.24
C SER A 156 29.72 3.55 6.31
N HIS A 157 29.37 3.87 5.07
CA HIS A 157 30.24 4.49 4.09
C HIS A 157 30.50 5.99 4.37
N LEU A 158 29.71 6.60 5.26
CA LEU A 158 29.87 7.99 5.67
C LEU A 158 30.68 8.10 6.95
N ASN A 159 31.49 9.15 7.04
CA ASN A 159 32.12 9.54 8.29
C ASN A 159 31.06 10.07 9.28
N LYS A 160 31.52 10.58 10.43
CA LYS A 160 30.68 11.19 11.46
C LYS A 160 29.67 12.21 10.88
N VAL A 161 28.40 11.82 10.86
CA VAL A 161 27.27 12.61 10.35
C VAL A 161 26.94 13.75 11.32
N ILE A 162 26.65 14.93 10.77
CA ILE A 162 26.19 16.10 11.51
C ILE A 162 24.74 15.87 11.97
N LYS A 163 24.39 16.39 13.16
CA LYS A 163 23.05 16.21 13.75
C LYS A 163 21.91 16.74 12.87
N LYS A 164 22.13 17.81 12.10
CA LYS A 164 21.15 18.43 11.21
C LYS A 164 21.09 17.72 9.87
N PHE A 165 19.88 17.47 9.38
CA PHE A 165 19.62 16.87 8.08
C PHE A 165 18.33 17.44 7.47
N GLN A 166 18.16 17.22 6.17
CA GLN A 166 16.91 17.48 5.46
C GLN A 166 16.26 16.15 5.09
N LEU A 167 14.98 15.97 5.42
CA LEU A 167 14.17 14.86 4.89
C LEU A 167 13.40 15.37 3.69
N GLU A 168 13.64 14.77 2.54
CA GLU A 168 12.85 14.99 1.33
C GLU A 168 11.86 13.84 1.18
N LEU A 169 10.57 14.13 1.02
CA LEU A 169 9.54 13.15 0.69
C LEU A 169 9.07 13.42 -0.73
N VAL A 170 9.39 12.53 -1.66
CA VAL A 170 8.85 12.57 -3.02
C VAL A 170 7.58 11.74 -3.04
N VAL A 171 6.46 12.36 -3.42
CA VAL A 171 5.15 11.70 -3.52
C VAL A 171 4.82 11.52 -5.00
N SER A 172 4.62 10.27 -5.41
CA SER A 172 4.19 9.92 -6.76
C SER A 172 3.25 8.72 -6.69
N ASP A 173 2.03 8.88 -7.24
CA ASP A 173 1.10 7.76 -7.49
C ASP A 173 0.83 6.84 -6.27
N GLY A 174 0.63 7.48 -5.10
CA GLY A 174 0.34 6.78 -3.84
C GLY A 174 1.57 6.15 -3.18
N ALA A 175 2.76 6.36 -3.74
CA ALA A 175 4.03 6.00 -3.12
C ALA A 175 4.72 7.24 -2.55
N ILE A 176 5.44 7.05 -1.43
CA ILE A 176 6.28 8.06 -0.80
C ILE A 176 7.70 7.52 -0.76
N LYS A 177 8.61 8.22 -1.44
CA LYS A 177 10.05 7.95 -1.41
C LYS A 177 10.75 8.95 -0.48
N PRO A 178 11.20 8.54 0.72
CA PRO A 178 12.00 9.38 1.59
C PRO A 178 13.46 9.44 1.14
N THR A 179 14.10 10.60 1.26
CA THR A 179 15.53 10.79 1.03
C THR A 179 16.11 11.66 2.13
N PHE A 180 17.12 11.14 2.82
CA PHE A 180 17.83 11.84 3.89
C PHE A 180 19.03 12.58 3.31
N GLN A 181 18.91 13.89 3.19
CA GLN A 181 19.98 14.79 2.81
C GLN A 181 20.83 15.09 4.06
N VAL A 182 21.99 14.44 4.20
CA VAL A 182 22.87 14.56 5.37
C VAL A 182 24.18 15.30 5.07
N LYS A 183 24.96 15.65 6.10
CA LYS A 183 26.30 16.26 5.94
C LYS A 183 27.33 15.59 6.84
N GLU A 184 28.57 15.47 6.37
CA GLU A 184 29.69 14.93 7.15
C GLU A 184 30.45 16.03 7.91
N LYS A 185 31.01 15.69 9.07
CA LYS A 185 31.76 16.64 9.92
C LYS A 185 33.13 17.07 9.34
N ARG A 186 33.70 16.33 8.37
CA ARG A 186 35.10 16.51 7.92
C ARG A 186 35.30 17.04 6.50
N SER A 187 34.27 17.19 5.67
CA SER A 187 34.48 17.76 4.33
C SER A 187 34.41 19.29 4.36
N ALA A 188 35.58 19.93 4.46
CA ALA A 188 35.73 21.35 4.13
C ALA A 188 35.74 21.60 2.60
N ARG A 189 35.55 20.57 1.76
CA ARG A 189 35.65 20.66 0.28
C ARG A 189 34.41 20.23 -0.50
N THR A 190 33.36 19.75 0.16
CA THR A 190 32.03 19.53 -0.44
C THR A 190 30.98 20.08 0.53
N GLN A 191 30.55 21.32 0.32
CA GLN A 191 29.49 21.97 1.12
C GLN A 191 28.08 21.39 0.88
N GLY A 192 27.95 20.38 0.02
CA GLY A 192 26.69 19.79 -0.39
C GLY A 192 26.11 18.80 0.62
N PHE A 193 24.79 18.61 0.57
CA PHE A 193 24.14 17.47 1.19
C PHE A 193 24.49 16.18 0.43
N ILE A 194 24.62 15.08 1.17
CA ILE A 194 24.77 13.73 0.62
C ILE A 194 23.39 13.08 0.70
N PRO A 195 22.77 12.71 -0.43
CA PRO A 195 21.48 12.05 -0.45
C PRO A 195 21.64 10.59 -0.02
N ILE A 196 20.81 10.17 0.93
CA ILE A 196 20.68 8.80 1.37
C ILE A 196 19.24 8.38 1.06
N GLU A 197 19.07 7.58 0.02
CA GLU A 197 17.75 7.12 -0.40
C GLU A 197 17.18 6.14 0.63
N GLY A 198 16.00 6.46 1.15
CA GLY A 198 15.22 5.52 1.92
C GLY A 198 14.36 4.63 1.00
N ASN A 199 13.85 3.56 1.59
CA ASN A 199 12.89 2.66 0.98
C ASN A 199 11.58 3.41 0.78
N GLU A 200 11.10 3.38 -0.45
CA GLU A 200 9.76 3.83 -0.78
C GLU A 200 8.71 2.97 -0.06
N PHE A 201 7.61 3.60 0.34
CA PHE A 201 6.45 2.91 0.90
C PHE A 201 5.17 3.41 0.25
N PHE A 202 4.13 2.58 0.29
CA PHE A 202 2.86 2.87 -0.33
C PHE A 202 1.85 3.31 0.73
N LEU A 203 1.11 4.38 0.45
CA LEU A 203 -0.09 4.70 1.19
C LEU A 203 -1.24 3.86 0.62
N ASP A 204 -1.92 3.10 1.49
CA ASP A 204 -3.18 2.48 1.08
C ASP A 204 -4.18 3.61 0.84
N GLU A 205 -4.85 3.63 -0.31
CA GLU A 205 -5.88 4.63 -0.61
C GLU A 205 -7.06 4.54 0.38
N SER A 206 -7.29 3.38 1.01
CA SER A 206 -8.24 3.21 2.12
C SER A 206 -7.78 3.85 3.44
N ASN A 207 -6.45 3.98 3.65
CA ASN A 207 -5.86 4.72 4.75
C ASN A 207 -5.75 6.21 4.45
N ILE A 208 -6.00 6.63 3.21
CA ILE A 208 -6.36 8.01 2.94
C ILE A 208 -7.82 8.18 3.39
N LYS A 209 -7.99 8.37 4.70
CA LYS A 209 -9.23 8.90 5.23
C LYS A 209 -9.39 10.26 4.60
N GLU A 210 -10.29 10.36 3.63
CA GLU A 210 -10.71 11.66 3.13
C GLU A 210 -11.07 12.50 4.35
N GLY A 211 -10.36 13.62 4.51
CA GLY A 211 -10.85 14.65 5.40
C GLY A 211 -12.23 15.04 4.91
N ASP A 212 -13.11 15.43 5.83
CA ASP A 212 -14.42 15.96 5.47
C ASP A 212 -14.24 16.98 4.33
N SER A 213 -14.75 16.66 3.14
CA SER A 213 -14.60 17.53 1.98
C SER A 213 -15.66 18.61 2.06
N PHE A 214 -15.26 19.88 2.11
CA PHE A 214 -16.20 20.98 2.29
C PHE A 214 -16.23 21.91 1.07
N LEU A 215 -17.43 22.19 0.57
CA LEU A 215 -17.69 23.27 -0.38
C LEU A 215 -18.22 24.49 0.37
N GLY A 216 -17.52 25.61 0.28
CA GLY A 216 -18.05 26.91 0.71
C GLY A 216 -19.02 27.45 -0.34
N VAL A 217 -20.29 27.59 0.03
CA VAL A 217 -21.35 28.15 -0.83
C VAL A 217 -21.71 29.54 -0.33
N ASP A 218 -21.53 30.54 -1.19
CA ASP A 218 -21.86 31.93 -0.91
C ASP A 218 -23.03 32.37 -1.82
N PHE A 219 -24.18 32.66 -1.22
CA PHE A 219 -25.38 33.07 -1.96
C PHE A 219 -25.46 34.59 -2.19
N GLY A 220 -24.39 35.35 -1.91
CA GLY A 220 -24.39 36.81 -2.05
C GLY A 220 -25.30 37.52 -1.03
N THR A 221 -25.68 36.82 0.04
CA THR A 221 -26.32 37.39 1.23
C THR A 221 -25.27 37.44 2.33
N SER A 222 -25.51 38.17 3.42
CA SER A 222 -24.59 38.28 4.57
C SER A 222 -24.29 36.95 5.30
N ASN A 223 -24.73 35.81 4.77
CA ASN A 223 -24.47 34.46 5.24
C ASN A 223 -23.78 33.64 4.13
N SER A 224 -22.61 33.06 4.44
CA SER A 224 -22.06 31.95 3.66
C SER A 224 -22.35 30.62 4.37
N TYR A 225 -22.30 29.52 3.62
CA TYR A 225 -22.66 28.19 4.09
C TYR A 225 -21.57 27.18 3.75
N LEU A 226 -21.40 26.17 4.60
CA LEU A 226 -20.45 25.09 4.37
C LEU A 226 -21.20 23.80 4.05
N ALA A 227 -21.01 23.25 2.85
CA ALA A 227 -21.55 21.96 2.43
C ALA A 227 -20.47 20.89 2.58
N ARG A 228 -20.63 19.99 3.55
CA ARG A 228 -19.80 18.80 3.67
C ARG A 228 -20.26 17.77 2.65
N PHE A 229 -19.40 17.40 1.72
CA PHE A 229 -19.57 16.20 0.94
C PHE A 229 -19.35 15.02 1.86
N ILE A 230 -20.43 14.30 2.13
CA ILE A 230 -20.32 12.96 2.67
C ILE A 230 -19.94 12.13 1.45
N ASN A 231 -18.65 11.80 1.31
CA ASN A 231 -18.29 10.73 0.41
C ASN A 231 -18.95 9.50 1.03
N GLN A 232 -20.08 9.06 0.46
CA GLN A 232 -20.28 7.63 0.44
C GLN A 232 -19.07 7.18 -0.35
N GLN A 233 -17.98 6.75 0.34
CA GLN A 233 -17.07 5.74 -0.20
C GLN A 233 -17.97 4.93 -1.08
N HIS A 234 -17.79 4.96 -2.42
CA HIS A 234 -18.71 4.25 -3.29
C HIS A 234 -18.85 2.90 -2.62
N HIS A 235 -20.00 2.69 -1.96
CA HIS A 235 -20.28 1.42 -1.39
C HIS A 235 -20.38 0.73 -2.72
N ILE A 236 -19.32 0.00 -3.07
CA ILE A 236 -19.42 -1.08 -3.99
C ILE A 236 -20.55 -1.84 -3.34
N THR A 237 -21.75 -1.57 -3.82
CA THR A 237 -22.92 -2.33 -3.45
C THR A 237 -22.44 -3.74 -3.66
N THR A 238 -22.66 -4.61 -2.69
CA THR A 238 -22.17 -5.99 -2.66
C THR A 238 -22.31 -6.71 -4.02
N ALA A 239 -23.20 -6.23 -4.89
CA ALA A 239 -23.28 -6.47 -6.34
C ALA A 239 -21.97 -6.40 -7.17
N GLY A 240 -20.90 -5.70 -6.75
CA GLY A 240 -19.68 -5.52 -7.57
C GLY A 240 -18.42 -6.27 -7.08
N TYR A 241 -18.31 -6.54 -5.78
CA TYR A 241 -17.17 -7.28 -5.23
C TYR A 241 -17.49 -8.77 -5.21
N PRO A 242 -16.64 -9.63 -5.78
CA PRO A 242 -16.96 -11.04 -5.92
C PRO A 242 -17.07 -11.74 -4.55
N GLU A 243 -18.19 -12.42 -4.32
CA GLU A 243 -18.34 -13.37 -3.22
C GLU A 243 -18.05 -14.79 -3.71
N PHE A 244 -16.98 -15.39 -3.20
CA PHE A 244 -16.70 -16.80 -3.45
C PHE A 244 -17.24 -17.65 -2.31
N LYS A 245 -18.13 -18.59 -2.64
CA LYS A 245 -18.70 -19.57 -1.71
C LYS A 245 -18.32 -20.96 -2.18
N VAL A 246 -17.62 -21.69 -1.33
CA VAL A 246 -17.44 -23.13 -1.52
C VAL A 246 -18.67 -23.88 -1.02
N THR A 247 -18.94 -25.05 -1.60
CA THR A 247 -20.01 -25.90 -1.08
C THR A 247 -19.59 -26.53 0.25
N ASN A 248 -20.55 -26.84 1.12
CA ASN A 248 -20.29 -27.52 2.39
C ASN A 248 -19.51 -28.84 2.22
N GLN A 249 -19.69 -29.53 1.10
CA GLN A 249 -18.95 -30.75 0.78
C GLN A 249 -17.46 -30.46 0.51
N VAL A 250 -17.15 -29.40 -0.24
CA VAL A 250 -15.77 -28.99 -0.52
C VAL A 250 -15.11 -28.46 0.74
N ALA A 251 -15.78 -27.59 1.50
CA ALA A 251 -15.25 -27.07 2.77
C ALA A 251 -14.83 -28.20 3.73
N ARG A 252 -15.69 -29.22 3.89
CA ARG A 252 -15.36 -30.40 4.73
C ARG A 252 -14.14 -31.18 4.22
N LYS A 253 -13.99 -31.32 2.89
CA LYS A 253 -12.82 -31.99 2.30
C LYS A 253 -11.54 -31.20 2.52
N LEU A 254 -11.59 -29.87 2.38
CA LEU A 254 -10.43 -29.00 2.61
C LEU A 254 -9.99 -29.05 4.08
N ILE A 255 -10.94 -28.99 5.02
CA ILE A 255 -10.66 -29.17 6.45
C ILE A 255 -10.07 -30.56 6.73
N ALA A 256 -10.56 -31.62 6.07
CA ALA A 256 -10.02 -32.96 6.23
C ALA A 256 -8.55 -33.05 5.76
N ILE A 257 -8.21 -32.43 4.62
CA ILE A 257 -6.83 -32.34 4.13
C ILE A 257 -5.94 -31.59 5.12
N GLU A 258 -6.43 -30.47 5.67
CA GLU A 258 -5.69 -29.69 6.66
C GLU A 258 -5.44 -30.46 7.96
N ASN A 259 -6.41 -31.25 8.41
CA ASN A 259 -6.26 -32.09 9.60
C ASN A 259 -5.31 -33.25 9.35
N GLU A 260 -5.44 -33.94 8.21
CA GLU A 260 -4.52 -35.01 7.81
C GLU A 260 -3.07 -34.50 7.73
N TYR A 261 -2.88 -33.28 7.22
CA TYR A 261 -1.59 -32.61 7.24
C TYR A 261 -1.09 -32.41 8.68
N LYS A 262 -1.89 -31.79 9.56
CA LYS A 262 -1.51 -31.51 10.95
C LYS A 262 -1.18 -32.78 11.75
N GLU A 263 -1.89 -33.88 11.50
CA GLU A 263 -1.68 -35.16 12.19
C GLU A 263 -0.44 -35.91 11.70
N ASN A 264 -0.17 -35.88 10.39
CA ASN A 264 0.97 -36.60 9.80
C ASN A 264 2.28 -35.81 9.85
N TYR A 265 2.21 -34.50 10.03
CA TYR A 265 3.38 -33.65 10.15
C TYR A 265 4.08 -33.87 11.50
N LYS A 266 5.27 -34.47 11.48
CA LYS A 266 6.16 -34.64 12.64
C LYS A 266 7.50 -33.98 12.36
N ASP A 267 7.90 -33.02 13.19
CA ASP A 267 9.14 -32.23 13.02
C ASP A 267 10.42 -33.09 12.94
N GLU A 268 10.37 -34.30 13.50
CA GLU A 268 11.47 -35.25 13.65
C GLU A 268 11.91 -35.93 12.34
N LEU A 269 11.18 -35.75 11.23
CA LEU A 269 11.41 -36.49 9.98
C LEU A 269 12.55 -35.95 9.09
N PHE A 270 13.19 -34.82 9.41
CA PHE A 270 14.16 -34.17 8.51
C PHE A 270 15.41 -33.63 9.23
N SER A 271 16.61 -34.01 8.75
CA SER A 271 17.87 -33.38 9.18
C SER A 271 17.98 -31.95 8.64
N ASN A 272 18.63 -31.05 9.39
CA ASN A 272 18.74 -29.61 9.03
C ASN A 272 19.34 -29.35 7.63
N GLU A 273 20.23 -30.22 7.17
CA GLU A 273 20.88 -30.10 5.86
C GLU A 273 19.94 -30.49 4.72
N ASN A 274 19.16 -31.57 4.90
CA ASN A 274 18.13 -31.97 3.95
C ASN A 274 17.01 -30.92 3.81
N ILE A 275 16.69 -30.21 4.90
CA ILE A 275 15.67 -29.14 4.89
C ILE A 275 16.11 -27.98 4.00
N LYS A 276 17.37 -27.52 4.10
CA LYS A 276 17.87 -26.38 3.31
C LYS A 276 17.85 -26.67 1.82
N GLU A 277 18.33 -27.86 1.43
CA GLU A 277 18.34 -28.27 0.03
C GLU A 277 16.91 -28.41 -0.52
N PHE A 278 16.00 -28.97 0.29
CA PHE A 278 14.61 -29.10 -0.09
C PHE A 278 13.93 -27.73 -0.28
N LEU A 279 14.11 -26.80 0.66
CA LEU A 279 13.61 -25.43 0.57
C LEU A 279 14.11 -24.72 -0.69
N ARG A 280 15.40 -24.87 -0.98
CA ARG A 280 16.03 -24.32 -2.17
C ARG A 280 15.43 -24.90 -3.45
N ASN A 281 15.24 -26.21 -3.53
CA ASN A 281 14.60 -26.85 -4.67
C ASN A 281 13.15 -26.38 -4.85
N LYS A 282 12.38 -26.25 -3.76
CA LYS A 282 10.99 -25.76 -3.82
C LYS A 282 10.88 -24.31 -4.24
N LYS A 283 11.78 -23.45 -3.75
CA LYS A 283 11.92 -22.08 -4.25
C LYS A 283 12.26 -22.07 -5.74
N CYS A 284 13.22 -22.89 -6.19
CA CYS A 284 13.58 -23.01 -7.60
C CYS A 284 12.38 -23.43 -8.46
N LEU A 285 11.61 -24.43 -8.00
CA LEU A 285 10.39 -24.87 -8.68
C LEU A 285 9.32 -23.79 -8.73
N HIS A 286 9.06 -23.09 -7.62
CA HIS A 286 8.16 -21.94 -7.56
C HIS A 286 8.54 -20.89 -8.63
N VAL A 287 9.80 -20.47 -8.65
CA VAL A 287 10.29 -19.44 -9.59
C VAL A 287 10.18 -19.92 -11.04
N TYR A 288 10.69 -21.12 -11.32
CA TYR A 288 10.70 -21.70 -12.67
C TYR A 288 9.28 -21.86 -13.22
N GLN A 289 8.39 -22.51 -12.47
CA GLN A 289 7.05 -22.85 -12.95
C GLN A 289 6.14 -21.63 -12.99
N SER A 290 6.24 -20.73 -12.00
CA SER A 290 5.47 -19.48 -12.03
C SER A 290 5.83 -18.65 -13.26
N ASN A 291 7.12 -18.50 -13.58
CA ASN A 291 7.54 -17.74 -14.76
C ASN A 291 7.20 -18.48 -16.07
N LYS A 292 7.31 -19.81 -16.11
CA LYS A 292 6.94 -20.61 -17.28
C LYS A 292 5.45 -20.50 -17.63
N ILE A 293 4.57 -20.44 -16.61
CA ILE A 293 3.13 -20.20 -16.81
C ILE A 293 2.85 -18.84 -17.49
N GLU A 294 3.73 -17.86 -17.28
CA GLU A 294 3.67 -16.55 -17.96
C GLU A 294 4.45 -16.51 -19.29
N GLY A 295 5.03 -17.64 -19.73
CA GLY A 295 5.72 -17.76 -21.02
C GLY A 295 7.24 -17.53 -20.98
N ASN A 296 7.86 -17.50 -19.81
CA ASN A 296 9.31 -17.40 -19.69
C ASN A 296 10.00 -18.68 -20.24
N PRO A 297 10.99 -18.57 -21.15
CA PRO A 297 11.57 -19.71 -21.87
C PRO A 297 12.70 -20.43 -21.12
N LEU A 298 13.15 -19.94 -19.96
CA LEU A 298 14.27 -20.54 -19.24
C LEU A 298 13.96 -21.97 -18.81
N SER A 299 14.96 -22.84 -18.88
CA SER A 299 14.89 -24.18 -18.30
C SER A 299 15.02 -24.14 -16.77
N LYS A 300 14.64 -25.25 -16.10
CA LYS A 300 14.84 -25.40 -14.65
C LYS A 300 16.31 -25.24 -14.26
N GLY A 301 17.24 -25.83 -15.04
CA GLY A 301 18.68 -25.75 -14.75
C GLY A 301 19.22 -24.33 -14.86
N GLU A 302 18.82 -23.57 -15.89
CA GLU A 302 19.18 -22.16 -16.01
C GLU A 302 18.58 -21.31 -14.86
N THR A 303 17.35 -21.60 -14.46
CA THR A 303 16.70 -20.92 -13.33
C THR A 303 17.44 -21.19 -12.02
N GLU A 304 17.83 -22.45 -11.78
CA GLU A 304 18.58 -22.85 -10.59
C GLU A 304 19.95 -22.17 -10.53
N GLU A 305 20.66 -22.07 -11.65
CA GLU A 305 21.93 -21.35 -11.74
C GLU A 305 21.76 -19.87 -11.40
N LEU A 306 20.72 -19.22 -11.91
CA LEU A 306 20.44 -17.79 -11.67
C LEU A 306 20.12 -17.49 -10.20
N ILE A 307 19.39 -18.37 -9.52
CA ILE A 307 19.04 -18.19 -8.10
C ILE A 307 20.28 -18.18 -7.20
N LEU A 308 21.40 -18.74 -7.67
CA LEU A 308 22.67 -18.76 -6.93
C LEU A 308 23.57 -17.57 -7.19
N GLN A 309 23.30 -16.80 -8.24
CA GLN A 309 24.12 -15.67 -8.63
C GLN A 309 23.82 -14.48 -7.73
N THR A 310 24.88 -13.81 -7.28
CA THR A 310 24.80 -12.63 -6.41
C THR A 310 24.70 -11.32 -7.20
N SER A 311 24.83 -11.36 -8.53
CA SER A 311 24.79 -10.18 -9.41
C SER A 311 23.87 -10.40 -10.58
N SER A 312 23.03 -9.40 -10.87
CA SER A 312 22.03 -9.40 -11.94
C SER A 312 22.34 -8.41 -13.07
N ASN A 313 23.57 -7.87 -13.11
CA ASN A 313 23.98 -6.88 -14.12
C ASN A 313 24.01 -7.49 -15.53
N GLY A 314 23.37 -6.80 -16.48
CA GLY A 314 23.34 -7.22 -17.89
C GLY A 314 22.41 -8.39 -18.21
N PHE A 315 21.55 -8.80 -17.27
CA PHE A 315 20.58 -9.88 -17.52
C PHE A 315 19.55 -9.51 -18.58
N THR A 316 19.28 -10.46 -19.47
CA THR A 316 18.14 -10.42 -20.39
C THR A 316 16.82 -10.44 -19.59
N LEU A 317 15.72 -10.03 -20.21
CA LEU A 317 14.41 -9.98 -19.55
C LEU A 317 14.03 -11.32 -18.87
N PRO A 318 14.11 -12.49 -19.53
CA PRO A 318 13.78 -13.76 -18.88
C PRO A 318 14.62 -14.07 -17.63
N LYS A 319 15.92 -13.75 -17.67
CA LYS A 319 16.82 -13.95 -16.53
C LYS A 319 16.48 -13.00 -15.38
N ARG A 320 16.16 -11.75 -15.71
CA ARG A 320 15.72 -10.74 -14.73
C ARG A 320 14.42 -11.15 -14.06
N GLU A 321 13.43 -11.65 -14.79
CA GLU A 321 12.17 -12.14 -14.21
C GLU A 321 12.37 -13.30 -13.22
N ALA A 322 13.27 -14.24 -13.54
CA ALA A 322 13.62 -15.34 -12.65
C ALA A 322 14.28 -14.84 -11.35
N THR A 323 15.30 -13.99 -11.47
CA THR A 323 16.00 -13.43 -10.30
C THR A 323 15.09 -12.53 -9.47
N ASN A 324 14.27 -11.68 -10.11
CA ASN A 324 13.34 -10.80 -9.42
C ASN A 324 12.31 -11.59 -8.61
N LEU A 325 11.66 -12.60 -9.20
CA LEU A 325 10.69 -13.41 -8.49
C LEU A 325 11.33 -14.17 -7.31
N ALA A 326 12.56 -14.69 -7.50
CA ALA A 326 13.31 -15.34 -6.42
C ALA A 326 13.60 -14.38 -5.25
N ASN A 327 14.06 -13.16 -5.54
CA ASN A 327 14.36 -12.14 -4.54
C ASN A 327 13.09 -11.61 -3.86
N ALA A 328 12.02 -11.41 -4.63
CA ALA A 328 10.73 -10.98 -4.13
C ALA A 328 10.14 -12.01 -3.15
N PHE A 329 10.30 -13.31 -3.45
CA PHE A 329 9.84 -14.38 -2.57
C PHE A 329 10.67 -14.48 -1.29
N ASP A 330 12.01 -14.35 -1.36
CA ASP A 330 12.86 -14.31 -0.15
C ASP A 330 12.46 -13.14 0.75
N TRP A 331 12.36 -11.95 0.17
CA TRP A 331 11.91 -10.76 0.87
C TRP A 331 10.55 -10.98 1.55
N ALA A 332 9.61 -11.59 0.83
CA ALA A 332 8.28 -11.85 1.36
C ALA A 332 8.27 -12.85 2.52
N LEU A 333 9.15 -13.86 2.48
CA LEU A 333 9.32 -14.82 3.57
C LEU A 333 9.96 -14.19 4.82
N GLU A 334 10.86 -13.22 4.64
CA GLU A 334 11.46 -12.44 5.73
C GLU A 334 10.46 -11.46 6.37
N ASN A 335 9.45 -11.04 5.61
CA ASN A 335 8.45 -10.04 5.99
C ASN A 335 7.04 -10.63 6.15
N LEU A 336 6.96 -11.96 6.36
CA LEU A 336 5.71 -12.72 6.30
C LEU A 336 4.63 -12.21 7.26
N ASP A 337 5.01 -11.68 8.43
CA ASP A 337 4.06 -11.11 9.39
C ASP A 337 3.22 -9.98 8.78
N PHE A 338 3.83 -9.16 7.92
CA PHE A 338 3.18 -8.01 7.30
C PHE A 338 2.18 -8.39 6.20
N CYS A 339 2.23 -9.62 5.68
CA CYS A 339 1.30 -10.03 4.62
C CYS A 339 -0.17 -10.01 5.09
N MET A 340 -0.40 -10.23 6.40
CA MET A 340 -1.72 -10.16 7.02
C MET A 340 -1.94 -8.85 7.77
N GLU A 341 -0.91 -8.27 8.40
CA GLU A 341 -1.04 -6.98 9.11
C GLU A 341 -1.33 -5.83 8.12
N ARG A 342 -0.68 -5.84 6.94
CA ARG A 342 -0.69 -4.76 5.94
C ARG A 342 -0.70 -5.29 4.49
N PRO A 343 -1.74 -6.05 4.09
CA PRO A 343 -1.76 -6.73 2.80
C PRO A 343 -1.64 -5.80 1.58
N GLY A 344 -2.27 -4.63 1.57
CA GLY A 344 -2.22 -3.68 0.45
C GLY A 344 -0.79 -3.26 0.12
N GLN A 345 -0.08 -2.71 1.12
CA GLN A 345 1.33 -2.37 1.02
C GLN A 345 2.21 -3.58 0.67
N PHE A 346 1.94 -4.74 1.27
CA PHE A 346 2.76 -5.94 1.10
C PHE A 346 2.69 -6.43 -0.34
N ILE A 347 1.49 -6.47 -0.90
CA ILE A 347 1.21 -6.83 -2.29
C ILE A 347 1.88 -5.85 -3.26
N ARG A 348 1.81 -4.54 -3.01
CA ARG A 348 2.45 -3.52 -3.85
C ARG A 348 3.97 -3.64 -3.82
N GLN A 349 4.56 -3.87 -2.65
CA GLN A 349 5.99 -4.09 -2.50
C GLN A 349 6.45 -5.40 -3.14
N LEU A 350 5.68 -6.48 -2.97
CA LEU A 350 5.93 -7.76 -3.65
C LEU A 350 5.93 -7.58 -5.17
N HIS A 351 4.90 -6.89 -5.70
CA HIS A 351 4.80 -6.58 -7.13
C HIS A 351 5.96 -5.72 -7.62
N LYS A 352 6.37 -4.71 -6.85
CA LYS A 352 7.54 -3.87 -7.18
C LYS A 352 8.81 -4.69 -7.34
N LEU A 353 9.08 -5.62 -6.41
CA LEU A 353 10.25 -6.50 -6.49
C LEU A 353 10.16 -7.48 -7.66
N VAL A 354 8.97 -8.01 -7.97
CA VAL A 354 8.74 -8.89 -9.12
C VAL A 354 9.05 -8.18 -10.44
N LEU A 355 8.70 -6.89 -10.58
CA LEU A 355 8.92 -6.11 -11.80
C LEU A 355 10.12 -5.14 -11.73
N ASP A 356 11.00 -5.31 -10.74
CA ASP A 356 12.15 -4.42 -10.54
C ASP A 356 13.02 -4.31 -11.80
N ASN A 357 13.30 -3.08 -12.24
CA ASN A 357 14.04 -2.81 -13.48
C ASN A 357 13.45 -3.48 -14.74
N ILE A 358 12.16 -3.84 -14.74
CA ILE A 358 11.41 -4.34 -15.91
C ILE A 358 10.37 -3.31 -16.35
N LYS A 359 9.64 -2.74 -15.37
CA LYS A 359 8.56 -1.78 -15.61
C LYS A 359 8.70 -0.56 -14.70
N PRO A 360 8.43 0.66 -15.19
CA PRO A 360 8.51 1.87 -14.36
C PRO A 360 7.32 1.98 -13.37
N ASP A 361 6.17 1.40 -13.70
CA ASP A 361 4.94 1.38 -12.89
C ASP A 361 4.92 0.20 -11.88
N ALA A 362 6.08 -0.34 -11.54
CA ALA A 362 6.22 -1.44 -10.60
C ALA A 362 5.78 -1.02 -9.19
N GLY A 363 4.72 -1.66 -8.69
CA GLY A 363 4.08 -1.37 -7.39
C GLY A 363 2.90 -0.38 -7.46
N GLU A 364 2.61 0.19 -8.63
CA GLU A 364 1.49 1.10 -8.85
C GLU A 364 0.27 0.36 -9.41
N TYR A 365 -0.93 0.68 -8.90
CA TYR A 365 -2.15 0.18 -9.52
C TYR A 365 -2.32 0.77 -10.93
N ARG A 366 -2.89 -0.04 -11.83
CA ARG A 366 -3.08 0.36 -13.22
C ARG A 366 -4.02 1.55 -13.32
N LYS A 367 -3.66 2.49 -14.20
CA LYS A 367 -4.50 3.66 -14.53
C LYS A 367 -5.44 3.42 -15.70
N GLY A 368 -5.19 2.38 -16.50
CA GLY A 368 -5.95 2.04 -17.70
C GLY A 368 -6.58 0.65 -17.68
N PRO A 369 -7.32 0.31 -18.75
CA PRO A 369 -7.84 -1.04 -18.96
C PRO A 369 -6.70 -2.02 -19.23
N VAL A 370 -6.94 -3.30 -18.94
CA VAL A 370 -6.01 -4.42 -19.18
C VAL A 370 -6.75 -5.56 -19.84
N LYS A 371 -6.04 -6.33 -20.67
CA LYS A 371 -6.58 -7.53 -21.31
C LYS A 371 -5.83 -8.76 -20.85
N LEU A 372 -6.58 -9.79 -20.47
CA LEU A 372 -6.03 -11.07 -20.07
C LEU A 372 -5.75 -11.91 -21.32
N SER A 373 -4.52 -12.36 -21.49
CA SER A 373 -4.12 -13.15 -22.69
C SER A 373 -4.74 -14.55 -22.73
N CYS A 374 -5.05 -15.13 -21.56
CA CYS A 374 -5.47 -16.53 -21.40
C CYS A 374 -6.89 -16.69 -20.84
N MET A 375 -7.65 -15.60 -20.67
CA MET A 375 -9.00 -15.62 -20.13
C MET A 375 -9.88 -14.61 -20.86
N ASP A 376 -11.09 -15.00 -21.25
CA ASP A 376 -12.09 -14.13 -21.88
C ASP A 376 -12.95 -13.40 -20.84
N PHE A 377 -12.28 -12.79 -19.85
CA PHE A 377 -12.91 -11.99 -18.81
C PHE A 377 -12.33 -10.57 -18.84
N GLU A 378 -13.18 -9.56 -18.67
CA GLU A 378 -12.77 -8.17 -18.56
C GLU A 378 -12.66 -7.78 -17.08
N PRO A 379 -11.45 -7.48 -16.55
CA PRO A 379 -11.30 -7.03 -15.18
C PRO A 379 -12.07 -5.74 -14.91
N PRO A 380 -12.32 -5.41 -13.64
CA PRO A 380 -12.94 -4.14 -13.25
C PRO A 380 -12.34 -2.89 -13.90
N SER A 381 -13.08 -1.78 -13.93
CA SER A 381 -12.52 -0.49 -14.33
C SER A 381 -11.31 -0.12 -13.44
N SER A 382 -10.29 0.51 -14.02
CA SER A 382 -9.11 0.98 -13.26
C SER A 382 -9.49 1.90 -12.11
N GLY A 383 -10.54 2.73 -12.28
CA GLY A 383 -11.05 3.61 -11.22
C GLY A 383 -11.64 2.87 -10.00
N SER A 384 -11.96 1.58 -10.12
CA SER A 384 -12.51 0.76 -9.01
C SER A 384 -11.45 -0.14 -8.35
N VAL A 385 -10.25 -0.25 -8.93
CA VAL A 385 -9.19 -1.16 -8.45
C VAL A 385 -8.83 -0.88 -7.00
N SER A 386 -8.60 0.38 -6.66
CA SER A 386 -8.25 0.80 -5.30
C SER A 386 -9.32 0.39 -4.28
N ALA A 387 -10.59 0.66 -4.57
CA ALA A 387 -11.69 0.28 -3.69
C ALA A 387 -11.78 -1.24 -3.50
N PHE A 388 -11.60 -2.02 -4.57
CA PHE A 388 -11.58 -3.48 -4.47
C PHE A 388 -10.37 -4.03 -3.73
N MET A 389 -9.20 -3.45 -3.92
CA MET A 389 -8.00 -3.83 -3.16
C MET A 389 -8.15 -3.47 -1.67
N GLY A 390 -8.83 -2.37 -1.35
CA GLY A 390 -9.20 -2.02 0.02
C GLY A 390 -10.10 -3.08 0.67
N GLN A 391 -11.15 -3.53 -0.03
CA GLN A 391 -12.02 -4.61 0.46
C GLN A 391 -11.28 -5.96 0.59
N LEU A 392 -10.42 -6.28 -0.37
CA LEU A 392 -9.60 -7.48 -0.28
C LEU A 392 -8.64 -7.41 0.91
N GLN A 393 -8.07 -6.24 1.18
CA GLN A 393 -7.22 -6.01 2.35
C GLN A 393 -7.98 -6.21 3.66
N GLU A 394 -9.19 -5.65 3.79
CA GLU A 394 -10.05 -5.88 4.95
C GLU A 394 -10.33 -7.37 5.15
N GLU A 395 -10.71 -8.09 4.08
CA GLU A 395 -10.97 -9.53 4.15
C GLU A 395 -9.72 -10.35 4.52
N ILE A 396 -8.54 -9.94 4.04
CA ILE A 396 -7.27 -10.56 4.43
C ILE A 396 -7.01 -10.32 5.93
N GLN A 397 -7.15 -9.09 6.41
CA GLN A 397 -6.93 -8.73 7.82
C GLN A 397 -7.92 -9.42 8.78
N GLU A 398 -9.13 -9.66 8.31
CA GLU A 398 -10.16 -10.43 9.03
C GLU A 398 -9.83 -11.92 9.16
N GLY A 399 -8.93 -12.43 8.32
CA GLY A 399 -8.46 -13.81 8.33
C GLY A 399 -9.48 -14.83 7.85
N CYS A 400 -9.27 -16.10 8.27
CA CYS A 400 -10.05 -17.23 7.76
C CYS A 400 -11.55 -17.16 8.11
N LYS A 401 -11.97 -16.51 9.20
CA LYS A 401 -13.39 -16.40 9.64
C LYS A 401 -14.16 -17.73 9.64
N GLY A 402 -13.51 -18.83 10.04
CA GLY A 402 -14.11 -20.17 10.08
C GLY A 402 -14.05 -20.96 8.76
N ARG A 403 -13.50 -20.36 7.69
CA ARG A 403 -13.07 -21.08 6.49
C ARG A 403 -11.83 -21.91 6.78
N SER A 404 -11.59 -22.91 5.94
CA SER A 404 -10.31 -23.61 5.94
C SER A 404 -9.19 -22.66 5.45
N ILE A 405 -7.94 -22.89 5.88
CA ILE A 405 -6.78 -22.08 5.44
C ILE A 405 -6.59 -22.18 3.92
N ILE A 406 -6.77 -23.38 3.36
CA ILE A 406 -6.70 -23.62 1.91
C ILE A 406 -7.80 -22.84 1.18
N GLU A 407 -9.04 -22.91 1.67
CA GLU A 407 -10.16 -22.15 1.10
C GLU A 407 -9.88 -20.65 1.11
N PHE A 408 -9.34 -20.13 2.21
CA PHE A 408 -9.02 -18.72 2.38
C PHE A 408 -7.95 -18.26 1.40
N ALA A 409 -6.84 -18.99 1.28
CA ALA A 409 -5.79 -18.67 0.32
C ALA A 409 -6.27 -18.75 -1.14
N CYS A 410 -7.10 -19.75 -1.48
CA CYS A 410 -7.73 -19.85 -2.80
C CYS A 410 -8.68 -18.68 -3.09
N THR A 411 -9.43 -18.23 -2.08
CA THR A 411 -10.33 -17.07 -2.19
C THR A 411 -9.52 -15.81 -2.50
N ILE A 412 -8.47 -15.56 -1.72
CA ILE A 412 -7.57 -14.39 -1.92
C ILE A 412 -6.94 -14.41 -3.30
N HIS A 413 -6.37 -15.56 -3.71
CA HIS A 413 -5.81 -15.74 -5.05
C HIS A 413 -6.82 -15.35 -6.13
N THR A 414 -8.03 -15.91 -6.05
CA THR A 414 -9.06 -15.72 -7.08
C THR A 414 -9.56 -14.29 -7.12
N LYS A 415 -9.77 -13.65 -5.96
CA LYS A 415 -10.20 -12.23 -5.89
C LYS A 415 -9.12 -11.31 -6.44
N PHE A 416 -7.86 -11.55 -6.10
CA PHE A 416 -6.76 -10.76 -6.62
C PHE A 416 -6.65 -10.86 -8.15
N VAL A 417 -6.76 -12.08 -8.71
CA VAL A 417 -6.75 -12.29 -10.17
C VAL A 417 -7.94 -11.61 -10.84
N PHE A 418 -9.13 -11.67 -10.23
CA PHE A 418 -10.34 -10.99 -10.72
C PHE A 418 -10.16 -9.46 -10.75
N ILE A 419 -9.66 -8.86 -9.68
CA ILE A 419 -9.43 -7.40 -9.60
C ILE A 419 -8.38 -6.96 -10.62
N HIS A 420 -7.35 -7.79 -10.80
CA HIS A 420 -6.23 -7.56 -11.70
C HIS A 420 -5.59 -6.16 -11.51
N PRO A 421 -5.06 -5.86 -10.32
CA PRO A 421 -4.77 -4.48 -9.92
C PRO A 421 -3.60 -3.83 -10.66
N PHE A 422 -2.68 -4.61 -11.24
CA PHE A 422 -1.48 -4.12 -11.90
C PHE A 422 -1.56 -4.22 -13.42
N ALA A 423 -0.72 -3.48 -14.15
CA ALA A 423 -0.65 -3.56 -15.61
C ALA A 423 -0.02 -4.87 -16.13
N ASP A 424 0.85 -5.48 -15.34
CA ASP A 424 1.56 -6.73 -15.62
C ASP A 424 1.88 -7.43 -14.29
N GLY A 425 2.38 -8.67 -14.30
CA GLY A 425 2.89 -9.36 -13.11
C GLY A 425 1.82 -9.93 -12.17
N ASN A 426 0.54 -9.70 -12.43
CA ASN A 426 -0.57 -10.16 -11.56
C ASN A 426 -0.54 -11.67 -11.30
N GLY A 427 -0.31 -12.52 -12.31
CA GLY A 427 -0.28 -13.97 -12.12
C GLY A 427 0.83 -14.42 -11.15
N ARG A 428 2.04 -13.85 -11.29
CA ARG A 428 3.19 -14.13 -10.41
C ARG A 428 2.91 -13.70 -8.97
N VAL A 429 2.38 -12.49 -8.80
CA VAL A 429 2.02 -11.95 -7.48
C VAL A 429 0.89 -12.76 -6.84
N ALA A 430 -0.15 -13.14 -7.60
CA ALA A 430 -1.27 -13.93 -7.09
C ALA A 430 -0.82 -15.28 -6.51
N ARG A 431 0.01 -16.00 -7.25
CA ARG A 431 0.50 -17.33 -6.85
C ARG A 431 1.48 -17.26 -5.68
N ALA A 432 2.39 -16.29 -5.70
CA ALA A 432 3.29 -16.03 -4.58
C ALA A 432 2.53 -15.63 -3.31
N PHE A 433 1.61 -14.66 -3.41
CA PHE A 433 0.84 -14.16 -2.27
C PHE A 433 -0.07 -15.22 -1.66
N ALA A 434 -0.76 -16.02 -2.49
CA ALA A 434 -1.58 -17.14 -1.99
C ALA A 434 -0.75 -18.17 -1.21
N THR A 435 0.46 -18.48 -1.69
CA THR A 435 1.40 -19.36 -0.99
C THR A 435 1.87 -18.75 0.34
N LEU A 436 2.13 -17.45 0.37
CA LEU A 436 2.52 -16.73 1.59
C LEU A 436 1.38 -16.71 2.62
N VAL A 437 0.12 -16.55 2.19
CA VAL A 437 -1.05 -16.64 3.08
C VAL A 437 -1.14 -18.03 3.71
N LEU A 438 -0.95 -19.11 2.93
CA LEU A 438 -0.91 -20.47 3.48
C LEU A 438 0.17 -20.60 4.56
N PHE A 439 1.38 -20.10 4.30
CA PHE A 439 2.47 -20.15 5.26
C PHE A 439 2.16 -19.34 6.52
N ARG A 440 1.62 -18.13 6.37
CA ARG A 440 1.35 -17.23 7.50
C ARG A 440 0.25 -17.75 8.42
N GLU A 441 -0.76 -18.41 7.87
CA GLU A 441 -1.88 -19.01 8.61
C GLU A 441 -1.55 -20.40 9.19
N GLY A 442 -0.32 -20.88 9.01
CA GLY A 442 0.18 -22.12 9.63
C GLY A 442 0.00 -23.38 8.78
N TYR A 443 -0.43 -23.25 7.52
CA TYR A 443 -0.27 -24.29 6.50
C TYR A 443 1.13 -24.21 5.88
N ASP A 444 2.14 -24.15 6.74
CA ASP A 444 3.55 -24.07 6.38
C ASP A 444 4.20 -25.44 6.57
N ILE A 445 4.15 -26.30 5.54
CA ILE A 445 4.79 -27.64 5.51
C ILE A 445 6.32 -27.47 5.50
N LYS A 446 6.94 -26.73 6.43
CA LYS A 446 8.29 -26.13 6.30
C LYS A 446 8.55 -25.58 4.89
N ARG A 447 7.54 -25.00 4.24
CA ARG A 447 7.60 -24.45 2.87
C ARG A 447 7.97 -25.49 1.81
N PHE A 448 7.60 -26.75 2.05
CA PHE A 448 7.96 -27.90 1.24
C PHE A 448 7.06 -28.16 0.01
N PHE A 449 6.23 -27.19 -0.37
CA PHE A 449 5.41 -27.33 -1.57
C PHE A 449 5.51 -26.09 -2.46
N SER A 450 5.31 -26.34 -3.75
CA SER A 450 5.13 -25.33 -4.78
C SER A 450 3.81 -25.68 -5.46
N LEU A 451 2.80 -24.82 -5.35
CA LEU A 451 1.50 -25.05 -6.01
C LEU A 451 1.65 -24.90 -7.53
N GLU A 452 2.66 -24.15 -7.96
CA GLU A 452 3.03 -23.97 -9.35
C GLU A 452 3.42 -25.30 -10.01
N GLU A 453 3.90 -26.29 -9.25
CA GLU A 453 4.13 -27.66 -9.77
C GLU A 453 2.85 -28.32 -10.25
N TYR A 454 1.73 -28.01 -9.61
CA TYR A 454 0.43 -28.50 -10.04
C TYR A 454 -0.11 -27.67 -11.21
N TYR A 455 -0.04 -26.35 -11.13
CA TYR A 455 -0.54 -25.45 -12.17
C TYR A 455 0.20 -25.62 -13.51
N ASP A 456 1.51 -25.87 -13.49
CA ASP A 456 2.32 -26.07 -14.70
C ASP A 456 2.02 -27.39 -15.43
N LYS A 457 1.34 -28.36 -14.79
CA LYS A 457 0.92 -29.61 -15.46
C LYS A 457 -0.20 -29.39 -16.48
N ASP A 458 -1.10 -28.46 -16.19
CA ASP A 458 -2.19 -28.03 -17.10
C ASP A 458 -2.47 -26.52 -16.90
N PRO A 459 -1.63 -25.63 -17.48
CA PRO A 459 -1.84 -24.19 -17.36
C PRO A 459 -3.19 -23.74 -17.93
N LEU A 460 -3.65 -24.39 -19.01
CA LEU A 460 -4.96 -24.12 -19.60
C LEU A 460 -6.09 -24.50 -18.64
N GLY A 461 -5.98 -25.63 -17.94
CA GLY A 461 -6.91 -26.03 -16.89
C GLY A 461 -6.97 -25.06 -15.72
N TYR A 462 -5.82 -24.52 -15.32
CA TYR A 462 -5.74 -23.45 -14.33
C TYR A 462 -6.49 -22.19 -14.78
N TYR A 463 -6.21 -21.68 -15.99
CA TYR A 463 -6.90 -20.49 -16.52
C TYR A 463 -8.40 -20.72 -16.76
N ARG A 464 -8.79 -21.89 -17.29
CA ARG A 464 -10.21 -22.28 -17.44
C ARG A 464 -10.95 -22.28 -16.10
N SER A 465 -10.29 -22.67 -15.01
CA SER A 465 -10.90 -22.68 -13.69
C SER A 465 -11.15 -21.26 -13.17
N LEU A 466 -10.20 -20.35 -13.39
CA LEU A 466 -10.36 -18.93 -13.04
C LEU A 466 -11.44 -18.26 -13.88
N GLN A 467 -11.48 -18.52 -15.19
CA GLN A 467 -12.50 -17.99 -16.09
C GLN A 467 -13.92 -18.40 -15.67
N LYS A 468 -14.14 -19.69 -15.37
CA LYS A 468 -15.45 -20.19 -14.90
C LYS A 468 -15.96 -19.51 -13.63
N VAL A 469 -15.04 -19.02 -12.81
CA VAL A 469 -15.37 -18.32 -11.58
C VAL A 469 -15.67 -16.85 -11.85
N ALA A 470 -14.98 -16.23 -12.82
CA ALA A 470 -15.22 -14.84 -13.21
C ALA A 470 -16.50 -14.65 -14.04
N GLU A 471 -16.96 -15.67 -14.76
CA GLU A 471 -18.21 -15.66 -15.56
C GLU A 471 -19.50 -15.83 -14.73
N LYS A 472 -19.39 -16.22 -13.45
CA LYS A 472 -20.51 -16.47 -12.55
C LYS A 472 -20.65 -15.37 -11.52
#